data_AF-A0A916Q256-F1
#
_entry.id   AF-A0A916Q256-F1
#
_cell.length_a   1.000
_cell.length_b   1.000
_cell.length_c   1.000
_cell.angle_alpha   90.00
_cell.angle_beta   90.00
_cell.angle_gamma   90.00
#
_symmetry.space_group_name_H-M   'P 1'
#
loop_
_entity.id
_entity.type
_entity.pdbx_description
1 polymer ?
#
loop_
_entity_poly.entity_id
_entity_poly.type
_entity_poly.pdbx_seq_one_letter_code
_entity_poly.pdbx_strand_id
1 'polypeptide(L)'
;MSKQIQRNEDIYLAIEMLGKYQDENPVVFDERSGETLDPKNLDNKIKIYEREVKEWFLDIASRLAEYDEFKNGFVILMICMSYFEGVEQYKTGVASSSRSKECFKDSIKRLYPEKFKDKELENLYSKSRCGLFHNGMVKGGVVFSYSFDEPIEFLNARDIIKINPKRLIDDIKDDFDRYLNDLKDVTNRTSRENFDRLFNVLDN
;
A
#
# COMPACT_ATOMS: atom_id res chain seq x y z
N MET A 1 -1.86 -4.35 8.68
CA MET A 1 -2.42 -5.63 9.18
C MET A 1 -3.41 -6.11 8.14
N SER A 2 -3.27 -7.36 7.69
CA SER A 2 -4.18 -8.01 6.76
C SER A 2 -5.51 -8.39 7.44
N LYS A 3 -6.57 -8.54 6.66
CA LYS A 3 -7.84 -9.09 7.16
C LYS A 3 -7.64 -10.54 7.61
N GLN A 4 -8.33 -10.95 8.67
CA GLN A 4 -8.23 -12.31 9.21
C GLN A 4 -9.49 -13.11 8.90
N ILE A 5 -9.32 -14.36 8.52
CA ILE A 5 -10.39 -15.35 8.37
C ILE A 5 -11.06 -15.55 9.72
N GLN A 6 -12.38 -15.46 9.75
CA GLN A 6 -13.18 -15.58 10.96
C GLN A 6 -13.77 -16.99 11.07
N ARG A 7 -13.85 -17.53 12.29
CA ARG A 7 -14.45 -18.87 12.51
C ARG A 7 -15.95 -18.94 12.23
N ASN A 8 -16.64 -17.82 12.45
CA ASN A 8 -18.10 -17.78 12.48
C ASN A 8 -18.70 -17.00 11.30
N GLU A 9 -17.88 -16.49 10.39
CA GLU A 9 -18.32 -15.65 9.28
C GLU A 9 -17.36 -15.78 8.10
N ASP A 10 -17.93 -15.85 6.90
CA ASP A 10 -17.14 -15.82 5.67
C ASP A 10 -16.70 -14.37 5.39
N ILE A 11 -15.45 -14.18 4.97
CA ILE A 11 -14.90 -12.84 4.76
C ILE A 11 -14.11 -12.75 3.47
N TYR A 12 -14.41 -11.74 2.66
CA TYR A 12 -13.56 -11.40 1.52
C TYR A 12 -12.22 -10.84 2.01
N LEU A 13 -11.12 -11.50 1.64
CA LEU A 13 -9.74 -11.09 1.90
C LEU A 13 -9.16 -10.24 0.76
N ALA A 14 -9.67 -10.45 -0.45
CA ALA A 14 -9.46 -9.62 -1.63
C ALA A 14 -10.72 -9.73 -2.53
N ILE A 15 -10.78 -8.98 -3.64
CA ILE A 15 -11.84 -9.16 -4.64
C ILE A 15 -11.94 -10.64 -5.03
N GLU A 16 -13.15 -11.20 -4.90
CA GLU A 16 -13.44 -12.59 -5.30
C GLU A 16 -12.58 -13.65 -4.58
N MET A 17 -12.03 -13.33 -3.41
CA MET A 17 -11.28 -14.27 -2.55
C MET A 17 -11.94 -14.40 -1.19
N LEU A 18 -12.74 -15.45 -1.03
CA LEU A 18 -13.55 -15.71 0.16
C LEU A 18 -12.78 -16.57 1.17
N GLY A 19 -12.35 -15.96 2.26
CA GLY A 19 -11.78 -16.65 3.42
C GLY A 19 -12.87 -17.27 4.30
N LYS A 20 -12.75 -18.55 4.61
CA LYS A 20 -13.72 -19.29 5.45
C LYS A 20 -13.09 -20.49 6.14
N TYR A 21 -13.82 -21.12 7.06
CA TYR A 21 -13.46 -22.41 7.63
C TYR A 21 -14.16 -23.55 6.89
N GLN A 22 -13.40 -24.56 6.48
CA GLN A 22 -13.89 -25.81 5.91
C GLN A 22 -13.34 -26.97 6.75
N ASP A 23 -14.21 -27.76 7.37
CA ASP A 23 -13.83 -28.87 8.25
C ASP A 23 -12.78 -28.47 9.31
N GLU A 24 -13.03 -27.38 10.03
CA GLU A 24 -12.12 -26.75 11.02
C GLU A 24 -10.80 -26.18 10.46
N ASN A 25 -10.58 -26.24 9.15
CA ASN A 25 -9.39 -25.69 8.51
C ASN A 25 -9.68 -24.36 7.80
N PRO A 26 -8.89 -23.30 8.04
CA PRO A 26 -9.03 -22.05 7.31
C PRO A 26 -8.58 -22.23 5.86
N VAL A 27 -9.41 -21.80 4.93
CA VAL A 27 -9.17 -21.85 3.48
C VAL A 27 -9.56 -20.54 2.83
N VAL A 28 -9.02 -20.26 1.64
CA VAL A 28 -9.45 -19.12 0.81
C VAL A 28 -9.93 -19.65 -0.52
N PHE A 29 -11.21 -19.47 -0.84
CA PHE A 29 -11.78 -19.83 -2.13
C PHE A 29 -11.63 -18.67 -3.12
N ASP A 30 -10.89 -18.88 -4.20
CA ASP A 30 -10.75 -17.94 -5.30
C ASP A 30 -11.91 -18.16 -6.28
N GLU A 31 -12.96 -17.33 -6.19
CA GLU A 31 -14.18 -17.46 -7.01
C GLU A 31 -13.89 -17.28 -8.51
N ARG A 32 -12.79 -16.58 -8.84
CA ARG A 32 -12.38 -16.32 -10.23
C ARG A 32 -11.78 -17.56 -10.89
N SER A 33 -10.94 -18.30 -10.17
CA SER A 33 -10.31 -19.52 -10.71
C SER A 33 -11.03 -20.82 -10.31
N GLY A 34 -11.91 -20.76 -9.31
CA GLY A 34 -12.52 -21.95 -8.69
C GLY A 34 -11.56 -22.75 -7.82
N GLU A 35 -10.39 -22.21 -7.49
CA GLU A 35 -9.35 -22.88 -6.70
C GLU A 35 -9.51 -22.59 -5.21
N THR A 36 -9.18 -23.59 -4.38
CA THR A 36 -9.00 -23.40 -2.93
C THR A 36 -7.52 -23.16 -2.64
N LEU A 37 -7.21 -22.00 -2.08
CA LEU A 37 -5.88 -21.61 -1.65
C LEU A 37 -5.68 -21.94 -0.16
N ASP A 38 -4.51 -22.49 0.15
CA ASP A 38 -4.03 -22.67 1.52
C ASP A 38 -3.43 -21.35 2.05
N PRO A 39 -4.06 -20.69 3.04
CA PRO A 39 -3.56 -19.44 3.62
C PRO A 39 -2.26 -19.57 4.42
N LYS A 40 -1.79 -20.79 4.69
CA LYS A 40 -0.47 -21.06 5.30
C LYS A 40 0.65 -21.13 4.27
N ASN A 41 0.32 -21.39 3.01
CA ASN A 41 1.29 -21.43 1.92
C ASN A 41 1.68 -20.01 1.48
N LEU A 42 2.98 -19.76 1.39
CA LEU A 42 3.53 -18.44 1.07
C LEU A 42 3.12 -17.93 -0.33
N ASP A 43 3.12 -18.78 -1.35
CA ASP A 43 2.76 -18.35 -2.71
C ASP A 43 1.28 -17.97 -2.80
N ASN A 44 0.42 -18.69 -2.06
CA ASN A 44 -0.98 -18.32 -1.90
C ASN A 44 -1.16 -17.01 -1.13
N LYS A 45 -0.39 -16.78 -0.06
CA LYS A 45 -0.38 -15.48 0.65
C LYS A 45 0.01 -14.33 -0.29
N ILE A 46 1.04 -14.53 -1.12
CA ILE A 46 1.47 -13.54 -2.13
C ILE A 46 0.35 -13.28 -3.13
N LYS A 47 -0.36 -14.33 -3.60
CA LYS A 47 -1.51 -14.19 -4.52
C LYS A 47 -2.65 -13.38 -3.89
N ILE A 48 -2.96 -13.62 -2.62
CA ILE A 48 -3.98 -12.88 -1.87
C ILE A 48 -3.58 -11.41 -1.72
N TYR A 49 -2.35 -11.14 -1.26
CA TYR A 49 -1.84 -9.79 -1.08
C TYR A 49 -1.76 -8.99 -2.37
N GLU A 50 -1.32 -9.62 -3.47
CA GLU A 50 -1.31 -9.00 -4.79
C GLU A 50 -2.72 -8.52 -5.18
N ARG A 51 -3.72 -9.39 -5.03
CA ARG A 51 -5.10 -9.05 -5.39
C ARG A 51 -5.70 -8.01 -4.45
N GLU A 52 -5.43 -8.12 -3.15
CA GLU A 52 -5.85 -7.16 -2.13
C GLU A 52 -5.36 -5.75 -2.49
N VAL A 53 -4.05 -5.57 -2.71
CA VAL A 53 -3.48 -4.24 -2.95
C VAL A 53 -3.83 -3.71 -4.34
N LYS A 54 -3.74 -4.53 -5.40
CA LYS A 54 -4.08 -4.06 -6.76
C LYS A 54 -5.54 -3.70 -6.88
N GLU A 55 -6.44 -4.63 -6.54
CA GLU A 55 -7.83 -4.51 -6.96
C GLU A 55 -8.68 -3.69 -5.98
N TRP A 56 -8.34 -3.63 -4.69
CA TRP A 56 -9.04 -2.74 -3.74
C TRP A 56 -8.48 -1.32 -3.70
N PHE A 57 -7.19 -1.12 -4.04
CA PHE A 57 -6.54 0.17 -3.85
C PHE A 57 -6.01 0.75 -5.17
N LEU A 58 -4.98 0.14 -5.75
CA LEU A 58 -4.19 0.80 -6.81
C LEU A 58 -4.95 0.93 -8.13
N ASP A 59 -5.72 -0.08 -8.52
CA ASP A 59 -6.53 -0.06 -9.74
C ASP A 59 -7.74 0.86 -9.60
N ILE A 60 -8.27 1.00 -8.37
CA ILE A 60 -9.33 1.96 -8.07
C ILE A 60 -8.78 3.38 -8.16
N ALA A 61 -7.63 3.66 -7.54
CA ALA A 61 -6.97 4.96 -7.65
C ALA A 61 -6.63 5.32 -9.10
N SER A 62 -6.14 4.36 -9.89
CA SER A 62 -5.86 4.54 -11.32
C SER A 62 -7.12 4.94 -12.09
N ARG A 63 -8.21 4.19 -11.91
CA ARG A 63 -9.50 4.49 -12.55
C ARG A 63 -10.01 5.86 -12.12
N LEU A 64 -9.98 6.19 -10.84
CA LEU A 64 -10.39 7.50 -10.33
C LEU A 64 -9.58 8.65 -10.95
N ALA A 65 -8.30 8.43 -11.26
CA ALA A 65 -7.43 9.42 -11.90
C ALA A 65 -7.77 9.69 -13.37
N GLU A 66 -8.61 8.86 -14.00
CA GLU A 66 -9.06 9.06 -15.39
C GLU A 66 -10.31 9.95 -15.51
N TYR A 67 -11.10 10.10 -14.43
CA TYR A 67 -12.42 10.76 -14.50
C TYR A 67 -12.42 12.25 -14.13
N ASP A 68 -11.98 12.61 -12.92
CA ASP A 68 -12.08 13.98 -12.41
C ASP A 68 -10.96 14.24 -11.38
N GLU A 69 -9.93 14.96 -11.83
CA GLU A 69 -8.75 15.32 -11.05
C GLU A 69 -9.11 15.98 -9.72
N PHE A 70 -10.03 16.94 -9.76
CA PHE A 70 -10.29 17.80 -8.62
C PHE A 70 -11.14 17.09 -7.57
N LYS A 71 -12.17 16.35 -8.02
CA LYS A 71 -13.06 15.61 -7.09
C LYS A 71 -12.37 14.40 -6.48
N ASN A 72 -11.53 13.70 -7.24
CA ASN A 72 -10.94 12.44 -6.79
C ASN A 72 -9.55 12.60 -6.18
N GLY A 73 -8.90 13.77 -6.34
CA GLY A 73 -7.52 13.99 -5.94
C GLY A 73 -7.20 13.63 -4.48
N PHE A 74 -8.09 13.95 -3.54
CA PHE A 74 -7.88 13.60 -2.13
C PHE A 74 -8.04 12.12 -1.84
N VAL A 75 -8.98 11.44 -2.48
CA VAL A 75 -9.17 9.98 -2.32
C VAL A 75 -7.97 9.24 -2.88
N ILE A 76 -7.49 9.64 -4.05
CA ILE A 76 -6.28 9.09 -4.66
C ILE A 76 -5.07 9.34 -3.75
N LEU A 77 -4.96 10.55 -3.18
CA LEU A 77 -3.88 10.88 -2.26
C LEU A 77 -3.94 10.03 -0.98
N MET A 78 -5.12 9.77 -0.42
CA MET A 78 -5.27 8.86 0.72
C MET A 78 -4.76 7.46 0.39
N ILE A 79 -5.13 6.92 -0.78
CA ILE A 79 -4.66 5.61 -1.26
C ILE A 79 -3.13 5.60 -1.40
N CYS A 80 -2.56 6.64 -2.02
CA CYS A 80 -1.10 6.78 -2.15
C CYS A 80 -0.42 6.83 -0.76
N MET A 81 -0.98 7.59 0.18
CA MET A 81 -0.39 7.73 1.52
C MET A 81 -0.51 6.45 2.37
N SER A 82 -1.55 5.62 2.17
CA SER A 82 -1.65 4.30 2.83
C SER A 82 -0.60 3.30 2.34
N TYR A 83 -0.14 3.43 1.09
CA TYR A 83 0.79 2.47 0.50
C TYR A 83 2.15 2.47 1.20
N PHE A 84 2.74 3.66 1.41
CA PHE A 84 4.14 3.80 1.79
C PHE A 84 4.53 3.04 3.06
N GLU A 85 3.78 3.23 4.15
CA GLU A 85 4.06 2.56 5.42
C GLU A 85 3.73 1.07 5.36
N GLY A 86 2.66 0.68 4.66
CA GLY A 86 2.22 -0.70 4.54
C GLY A 86 3.25 -1.56 3.81
N VAL A 87 3.65 -1.14 2.61
CA VAL A 87 4.61 -1.91 1.79
C VAL A 87 5.97 -2.04 2.47
N GLU A 88 6.43 -1.00 3.18
CA GLU A 88 7.74 -1.00 3.81
C GLU A 88 7.81 -1.97 4.98
N GLN A 89 6.72 -2.14 5.72
CA GLN A 89 6.63 -3.18 6.75
C GLN A 89 6.82 -4.56 6.13
N TYR A 90 6.07 -4.88 5.07
CA TYR A 90 6.17 -6.19 4.41
C TYR A 90 7.55 -6.43 3.78
N LYS A 91 8.17 -5.40 3.20
CA LYS A 91 9.54 -5.47 2.66
C LYS A 91 10.59 -5.75 3.72
N THR A 92 10.50 -5.08 4.86
CA THR A 92 11.48 -5.19 5.95
C THR A 92 11.19 -6.33 6.92
N GLY A 93 9.95 -6.84 6.92
CA GLY A 93 9.47 -7.82 7.88
C GLY A 93 9.44 -7.28 9.31
N VAL A 94 9.35 -5.97 9.48
CA VAL A 94 9.29 -5.28 10.77
C VAL A 94 8.00 -4.47 10.83
N ALA A 95 7.19 -4.72 11.87
CA ALA A 95 5.98 -3.95 12.10
C ALA A 95 6.31 -2.46 12.35
N SER A 96 5.47 -1.55 11.85
CA SER A 96 5.70 -0.10 11.97
C SER A 96 5.29 0.48 13.33
N SER A 97 4.95 -0.35 14.32
CA SER A 97 4.62 0.11 15.67
C SER A 97 5.73 1.01 16.23
N SER A 98 5.38 2.27 16.53
CA SER A 98 6.33 3.32 16.95
C SER A 98 7.38 3.74 15.91
N ARG A 99 7.23 3.32 14.65
CA ARG A 99 8.15 3.58 13.52
C ARG A 99 7.43 4.00 12.22
N SER A 100 6.15 4.35 12.30
CA SER A 100 5.33 4.74 11.12
C SER A 100 5.98 5.83 10.26
N LYS A 101 6.59 6.83 10.90
CA LYS A 101 7.27 7.93 10.20
C LYS A 101 8.50 7.43 9.44
N GLU A 102 9.30 6.59 10.08
CA GLU A 102 10.53 6.03 9.53
C GLU A 102 10.20 5.11 8.34
N CYS A 103 9.26 4.18 8.50
CA CYS A 103 8.80 3.31 7.42
C CYS A 103 8.26 4.12 6.23
N PHE A 104 7.49 5.17 6.49
CA PHE A 104 7.00 6.07 5.44
C PHE A 104 8.15 6.74 4.68
N LYS A 105 9.15 7.29 5.40
CA LYS A 105 10.31 7.97 4.80
C LYS A 105 11.17 7.00 3.99
N ASP A 106 11.41 5.81 4.52
CA ASP A 106 12.24 4.78 3.88
C ASP A 106 11.59 4.31 2.56
N SER A 107 10.28 4.12 2.56
CA SER A 107 9.52 3.78 1.34
C SER A 107 9.65 4.85 0.25
N ILE A 108 9.59 6.14 0.62
CA ILE A 108 9.75 7.24 -0.34
C ILE A 108 11.19 7.38 -0.82
N LYS A 109 12.18 7.23 0.06
CA LYS A 109 13.62 7.23 -0.33
C LYS A 109 13.92 6.10 -1.30
N ARG A 110 13.26 4.96 -1.13
CA ARG A 110 13.38 3.81 -2.03
C ARG A 110 12.75 4.09 -3.40
N LEU A 111 11.62 4.80 -3.44
CA LEU A 111 10.97 5.21 -4.68
C LEU A 111 11.71 6.33 -5.43
N TYR A 112 12.30 7.26 -4.67
CA TYR A 112 13.05 8.41 -5.19
C TYR A 112 14.42 8.55 -4.50
N PRO A 113 15.39 7.68 -4.85
CA PRO A 113 16.72 7.68 -4.22
C PRO A 113 17.40 9.04 -4.32
N GLU A 114 17.90 9.53 -3.18
CA GLU A 114 18.64 10.80 -3.04
C GLU A 114 17.90 12.06 -3.55
N LYS A 115 16.58 11.97 -3.84
CA LYS A 115 15.81 13.09 -4.39
C LYS A 115 15.40 14.10 -3.31
N PHE A 116 15.12 13.62 -2.11
CA PHE A 116 14.50 14.42 -1.04
C PHE A 116 15.31 14.39 0.24
N LYS A 117 15.35 15.54 0.93
CA LYS A 117 15.96 15.67 2.25
C LYS A 117 15.06 15.09 3.31
N ASP A 118 15.68 14.65 4.41
CA ASP A 118 14.96 14.02 5.51
C ASP A 118 13.83 14.91 6.08
N LYS A 119 14.11 16.21 6.24
CA LYS A 119 13.13 17.22 6.69
C LYS A 119 11.94 17.38 5.74
N GLU A 120 12.16 17.27 4.44
CA GLU A 120 11.08 17.35 3.44
C GLU A 120 10.14 16.16 3.59
N LEU A 121 10.69 14.96 3.79
CA LEU A 121 9.90 13.75 4.02
C LEU A 121 9.16 13.77 5.36
N GLU A 122 9.75 14.34 6.42
CA GLU A 122 9.05 14.56 7.69
C GLU A 122 7.85 15.51 7.54
N ASN A 123 8.01 16.57 6.74
CA ASN A 123 6.92 17.49 6.43
C ASN A 123 5.82 16.79 5.62
N LEU A 124 6.19 16.00 4.60
CA LEU A 124 5.23 15.21 3.82
C LEU A 124 4.45 14.23 4.69
N TYR A 125 5.13 13.50 5.58
CA TYR A 125 4.49 12.59 6.52
C TYR A 125 3.49 13.32 7.43
N SER A 126 3.92 14.42 8.08
CA SER A 126 3.11 15.15 9.04
C SER A 126 1.91 15.86 8.39
N LYS A 127 2.09 16.41 7.18
CA LYS A 127 1.08 17.22 6.51
C LYS A 127 0.13 16.40 5.65
N SER A 128 0.63 15.38 4.95
CA SER A 128 -0.19 14.55 4.07
C SER A 128 -0.72 13.33 4.82
N ARG A 129 0.13 12.36 5.16
CA ARG A 129 -0.29 11.11 5.83
C ARG A 129 -1.03 11.41 7.14
N CYS A 130 -0.38 12.05 8.11
CA CYS A 130 -1.04 12.30 9.40
C CYS A 130 -2.26 13.24 9.28
N GLY A 131 -2.23 14.22 8.37
CA GLY A 131 -3.40 15.05 8.11
C GLY A 131 -4.59 14.21 7.63
N LEU A 132 -4.40 13.45 6.55
CA LEU A 132 -5.46 12.67 5.92
C LEU A 132 -6.05 11.62 6.86
N PHE A 133 -5.22 10.89 7.62
CA PHE A 133 -5.70 9.79 8.47
C PHE A 133 -6.24 10.23 9.84
N HIS A 134 -5.90 11.43 10.33
CA HIS A 134 -6.43 11.93 11.62
C HIS A 134 -7.52 12.99 11.46
N ASN A 135 -7.48 13.78 10.38
CA ASN A 135 -8.39 14.91 10.18
C ASN A 135 -9.27 14.74 8.94
N GLY A 136 -9.10 13.67 8.16
CA GLY A 136 -9.77 13.49 6.87
C GLY A 136 -9.24 14.43 5.78
N MET A 137 -8.23 15.26 6.06
CA MET A 137 -7.72 16.28 5.15
C MET A 137 -6.23 16.58 5.37
N VAL A 138 -5.51 16.94 4.30
CA VAL A 138 -4.12 17.41 4.39
C VAL A 138 -4.01 18.68 5.25
N LYS A 139 -2.86 18.86 5.91
CA LYS A 139 -2.54 20.12 6.61
C LYS A 139 -2.10 21.20 5.61
N GLY A 140 -2.13 22.45 6.07
CA GLY A 140 -1.74 23.61 5.27
C GLY A 140 -0.37 23.47 4.57
N GLY A 141 -0.31 23.93 3.34
CA GLY A 141 0.89 23.87 2.49
C GLY A 141 0.94 22.65 1.56
N VAL A 142 -0.02 21.72 1.60
CA VAL A 142 -0.14 20.68 0.58
C VAL A 142 -1.11 21.15 -0.50
N VAL A 143 -0.64 21.14 -1.75
CA VAL A 143 -1.46 21.43 -2.94
C VAL A 143 -1.31 20.26 -3.91
N PHE A 144 -2.37 19.94 -4.66
CA PHE A 144 -2.33 18.88 -5.63
C PHE A 144 -2.87 19.34 -6.99
N SER A 145 -2.27 18.81 -8.06
CA SER A 145 -2.78 18.94 -9.42
C SER A 145 -2.08 17.94 -10.35
N TYR A 146 -2.81 17.43 -11.35
CA TYR A 146 -2.28 16.58 -12.41
C TYR A 146 -1.44 17.36 -13.43
N SER A 147 -1.53 18.70 -13.42
CA SER A 147 -0.70 19.55 -14.27
C SER A 147 0.72 19.73 -13.75
N PHE A 148 1.05 19.25 -12.55
CA PHE A 148 2.42 19.33 -12.04
C PHE A 148 3.31 18.30 -12.74
N ASP A 149 4.53 18.70 -13.10
CA ASP A 149 5.46 17.83 -13.83
C ASP A 149 6.00 16.68 -12.97
N GLU A 150 6.15 16.94 -11.67
CA GLU A 150 6.72 15.99 -10.72
C GLU A 150 5.63 15.32 -9.86
N PRO A 151 5.80 14.03 -9.48
CA PRO A 151 4.90 13.35 -8.55
C PRO A 151 4.87 14.05 -7.18
N ILE A 152 6.03 14.50 -6.71
CA ILE A 152 6.21 15.26 -5.46
C ILE A 152 7.28 16.34 -5.70
N GLU A 153 6.94 17.59 -5.40
CA GLU A 153 7.86 18.73 -5.47
C GLU A 153 7.79 19.53 -4.15
N PHE A 154 8.96 19.79 -3.57
CA PHE A 154 9.11 20.61 -2.36
C PHE A 154 9.59 22.02 -2.72
N LEU A 155 8.80 23.03 -2.36
CA LEU A 155 9.16 24.43 -2.56
C LEU A 155 9.76 25.00 -1.29
N ASN A 156 11.09 24.92 -1.20
CA ASN A 156 11.92 25.30 -0.04
C ASN A 156 11.71 26.74 0.47
N ALA A 157 11.16 27.65 -0.34
CA ALA A 157 10.87 29.03 0.07
C ALA A 157 9.53 29.21 0.80
N ARG A 158 8.59 28.26 0.73
CA ARG A 158 7.20 28.46 1.18
C ARG A 158 6.62 27.32 2.00
N ASP A 159 7.39 26.28 2.31
CA ASP A 159 6.90 25.08 3.00
C ASP A 159 5.67 24.47 2.30
N ILE A 160 5.64 24.62 0.97
CA ILE A 160 4.61 24.09 0.08
C ILE A 160 5.10 22.75 -0.49
N ILE A 161 4.23 21.77 -0.42
CA ILE A 161 4.38 20.45 -1.03
C ILE A 161 3.37 20.38 -2.17
N LYS A 162 3.86 20.32 -3.39
CA LYS A 162 3.05 20.02 -4.56
C LYS A 162 3.06 18.52 -4.79
N ILE A 163 1.89 17.96 -5.04
CA ILE A 163 1.73 16.54 -5.33
C ILE A 163 0.97 16.41 -6.64
N ASN A 164 1.46 15.59 -7.56
CA ASN A 164 0.68 15.10 -8.68
C ASN A 164 0.16 13.69 -8.34
N PRO A 165 -1.12 13.55 -7.91
CA PRO A 165 -1.62 12.25 -7.48
C PRO A 165 -1.63 11.20 -8.60
N LYS A 166 -1.78 11.64 -9.87
CA LYS A 166 -1.75 10.73 -11.04
C LYS A 166 -0.35 10.15 -11.26
N ARG A 167 0.67 11.01 -11.31
CA ARG A 167 2.06 10.53 -11.43
C ARG A 167 2.50 9.72 -10.21
N LEU A 168 2.06 10.12 -9.02
CA LEU A 168 2.38 9.40 -7.80
C LEU A 168 1.77 7.99 -7.78
N ILE A 169 0.54 7.81 -8.25
CA ILE A 169 -0.05 6.46 -8.33
C ILE A 169 0.66 5.60 -9.38
N ASP A 170 1.10 6.17 -10.50
CA ASP A 170 1.89 5.46 -11.51
C ASP A 170 3.22 4.95 -10.92
N ASP A 171 3.96 5.82 -10.22
CA ASP A 171 5.22 5.44 -9.56
C ASP A 171 5.01 4.36 -8.48
N ILE A 172 3.92 4.46 -7.71
CA ILE A 172 3.56 3.46 -6.68
C ILE A 172 3.23 2.11 -7.30
N LYS A 173 2.54 2.07 -8.44
CA LYS A 173 2.22 0.81 -9.12
C LYS A 173 3.46 0.10 -9.62
N ASP A 174 4.34 0.85 -10.28
CA ASP A 174 5.62 0.32 -10.74
C ASP A 174 6.45 -0.22 -9.56
N ASP A 175 6.40 0.47 -8.42
CA ASP A 175 7.05 0.05 -7.20
C ASP A 175 6.49 -1.23 -6.60
N PHE A 176 5.17 -1.34 -6.60
CA PHE A 176 4.48 -2.51 -6.09
C PHE A 176 4.73 -3.73 -6.99
N ASP A 177 4.71 -3.55 -8.31
CA ASP A 177 5.01 -4.63 -9.26
C ASP A 177 6.45 -5.12 -9.14
N ARG A 178 7.43 -4.22 -8.92
CA ARG A 178 8.80 -4.63 -8.58
C ARG A 178 8.85 -5.46 -7.30
N TYR A 179 8.14 -5.04 -6.26
CA TYR A 179 8.08 -5.80 -5.01
C TYR A 179 7.43 -7.18 -5.19
N LEU A 180 6.35 -7.27 -5.98
CA LEU A 180 5.73 -8.56 -6.28
C LEU A 180 6.66 -9.48 -7.05
N ASN A 181 7.47 -8.95 -7.96
CA ASN A 181 8.50 -9.74 -8.65
C ASN A 181 9.54 -10.27 -7.66
N ASP A 182 9.99 -9.44 -6.70
CA ASP A 182 10.88 -9.88 -5.62
C ASP A 182 10.26 -10.99 -4.78
N LEU A 183 8.95 -10.93 -4.50
CA LEU A 183 8.25 -11.95 -3.74
C LEU A 183 8.07 -13.25 -4.53
N LYS A 184 7.80 -13.16 -5.84
CA LYS A 184 7.59 -14.31 -6.73
C LYS A 184 8.90 -15.03 -7.07
N ASP A 185 10.05 -14.36 -6.93
CA ASP A 185 11.36 -15.00 -7.07
C ASP A 185 11.68 -15.89 -5.86
N VAL A 186 11.59 -17.21 -6.07
CA VAL A 186 11.89 -18.23 -5.05
C VAL A 186 13.34 -18.18 -4.53
N THR A 187 14.25 -17.52 -5.24
CA THR A 187 15.64 -17.34 -4.81
C THR A 187 15.80 -16.15 -3.85
N ASN A 188 14.86 -15.19 -3.86
CA ASN A 188 14.87 -14.03 -2.96
C ASN A 188 14.29 -14.37 -1.59
N ARG A 189 15.06 -15.18 -0.84
CA ARG A 189 14.65 -15.68 0.49
C ARG A 189 14.34 -14.56 1.48
N THR A 190 15.14 -13.50 1.48
CA THR A 190 14.97 -12.39 2.44
C THR A 190 13.64 -11.67 2.26
N SER A 191 13.28 -11.28 1.03
CA SER A 191 12.01 -10.60 0.77
C SER A 191 10.81 -11.49 1.15
N ARG A 192 10.90 -12.77 0.77
CA ARG A 192 9.88 -13.80 1.05
C ARG A 192 9.68 -14.04 2.55
N GLU A 193 10.76 -14.22 3.30
CA GLU A 193 10.72 -14.41 4.76
C GLU A 193 10.20 -13.17 5.49
N ASN A 194 10.58 -11.97 5.04
CA ASN A 194 10.11 -10.71 5.60
C ASN A 194 8.59 -10.54 5.42
N PHE A 195 8.09 -10.84 4.22
CA PHE A 195 6.67 -10.82 3.94
C PHE A 195 5.92 -11.86 4.78
N ASP A 196 6.36 -13.11 4.78
CA ASP A 196 5.69 -14.21 5.48
C ASP A 196 5.57 -13.98 6.99
N ARG A 197 6.58 -13.31 7.58
CA ARG A 197 6.59 -12.95 9.01
C ARG A 197 5.46 -12.01 9.40
N LEU A 198 5.01 -11.14 8.49
CA LEU A 198 4.02 -10.10 8.80
C LEU A 198 2.66 -10.33 8.16
N PHE A 199 2.61 -10.90 6.96
CA PHE A 199 1.37 -11.15 6.27
C PHE A 199 0.74 -12.45 6.80
N ASN A 200 -0.32 -12.28 7.57
CA ASN A 200 -1.09 -13.38 8.11
C ASN A 200 -2.59 -13.08 8.04
N VAL A 201 -3.33 -14.00 7.42
CA VAL A 201 -4.79 -13.93 7.33
C VAL A 201 -5.46 -14.90 8.33
N LEU A 202 -4.68 -15.54 9.19
CA LEU A 202 -5.19 -16.41 10.24
C LEU A 202 -5.39 -15.60 11.52
N ASP A 203 -6.45 -15.93 12.26
CA ASP A 203 -6.61 -15.46 13.62
C ASP A 203 -5.57 -16.13 14.53
N ASN A 204 -5.00 -15.37 15.47
CA ASN A 204 -3.94 -15.83 16.37
C ASN A 204 -4.53 -16.48 17.64
#